data_AF-A0A6F8XUF0-F1
#
_entry.id   AF-A0A6F8XUF0-F1
#
_cell.length_a   1.000
_cell.length_b   1.000
_cell.length_c   1.000
_cell.angle_alpha   90.00
_cell.angle_beta   90.00
_cell.angle_gamma   90.00
#
_symmetry.space_group_name_H-M   'P 1'
#
loop_
_entity.id
_entity.type
_entity.pdbx_description
1 polymer ?
#
loop_
_entity_poly.entity_id
_entity_poly.type
_entity_poly.pdbx_seq_one_letter_code
_entity_poly.pdbx_strand_id
1 'polypeptide(L)'
;MKGRGVLGLLAALGAAGVLLVQVPVGTRVSEAPPAVAEVAWPQVRLASVPGTLPDGTAYSPAFFLDARASVGPALDPRGGGVRLVLRSADGAVRVLRGPGGAGRSYAAFTRAGADLVWAESVTAKDGTPKTELWRADLAGGAPRLVTADTGWATFANSEYDLVVASGRVYWAASAPGPSPATQVRSVPLGGGPVRVDTEPGTWTLAGWPWLVGSGGGQRGPVRIRDLDSGRTTTVEDRALDRCGPAWCRLFVLSGDAPVRSELMRPDGSDRQTAADNGATPAIGDVAVLDRFEVLSGDSSTIAAAVGGQRLLVYDMKTRQLVAVADAASRVSYRAGVLWWATNAGTNTTWHTLDLRTV
;
A
#
# COMPACT_ATOMS: atom_id res chain seq x y z
N MET A 1 6.85 -68.80 20.79
CA MET A 1 6.47 -67.38 21.03
C MET A 1 6.46 -66.62 19.70
N LYS A 2 5.38 -66.69 18.90
CA LYS A 2 5.23 -65.92 17.64
C LYS A 2 3.79 -65.45 17.33
N GLY A 3 2.83 -65.66 18.25
CA GLY A 3 1.40 -65.39 18.00
C GLY A 3 0.80 -64.13 18.64
N ARG A 4 1.51 -63.45 19.56
CA ARG A 4 0.95 -62.31 20.32
C ARG A 4 1.18 -60.94 19.68
N GLY A 5 2.15 -60.80 18.77
CA GLY A 5 2.44 -59.52 18.11
C GLY A 5 1.46 -59.15 16.99
N VAL A 6 0.90 -60.14 16.29
CA VAL A 6 0.00 -59.92 15.14
C VAL A 6 -1.36 -59.39 15.57
N LEU A 7 -1.88 -59.86 16.72
CA LEU A 7 -3.14 -59.40 17.29
C LEU A 7 -3.08 -57.94 17.77
N GLY A 8 -1.95 -57.49 18.31
CA GLY A 8 -1.77 -56.09 18.72
C GLY A 8 -1.71 -55.12 17.55
N LEU A 9 -1.09 -55.53 16.44
CA LEU A 9 -0.98 -54.72 15.23
C LEU A 9 -2.33 -54.53 14.53
N LEU A 10 -3.15 -55.59 14.48
CA LEU A 10 -4.51 -55.52 13.90
C LEU A 10 -5.44 -54.65 14.75
N ALA A 11 -5.32 -54.68 16.08
CA ALA A 11 -6.09 -53.80 16.97
C ALA A 11 -5.68 -52.32 16.81
N ALA A 12 -4.38 -52.03 16.66
CA ALA A 12 -3.88 -50.68 16.43
C ALA A 12 -4.29 -50.12 15.06
N LEU A 13 -4.26 -50.94 13.99
CA LEU A 13 -4.75 -50.57 12.66
C LEU A 13 -6.27 -50.37 12.63
N GLY A 14 -7.02 -51.18 13.38
CA GLY A 14 -8.47 -51.01 13.53
C GLY A 14 -8.82 -49.69 14.24
N ALA A 15 -8.12 -49.36 15.33
CA ALA A 15 -8.31 -48.10 16.06
C ALA A 15 -7.91 -46.86 15.22
N ALA A 16 -6.82 -46.95 14.45
CA ALA A 16 -6.42 -45.90 13.51
C ALA A 16 -7.43 -45.74 12.36
N GLY A 17 -8.00 -46.84 11.86
CA GLY A 17 -9.05 -46.82 10.86
C GLY A 17 -10.34 -46.15 11.35
N VAL A 18 -10.76 -46.41 12.59
CA VAL A 18 -11.96 -45.78 13.18
C VAL A 18 -11.74 -44.30 13.47
N LEU A 19 -10.53 -43.89 13.88
CA LEU A 19 -10.19 -42.47 14.08
C LEU A 19 -10.14 -41.67 12.76
N LEU A 20 -9.80 -42.31 11.64
CA LEU A 20 -9.83 -41.67 10.31
C LEU A 20 -11.25 -41.51 9.75
N VAL A 21 -12.20 -42.37 10.15
CA VAL A 21 -13.59 -42.30 9.70
C VAL A 21 -14.43 -41.31 10.52
N GLN A 22 -14.00 -40.98 11.74
CA GLN A 22 -14.73 -40.06 12.64
C GLN A 22 -14.22 -38.62 12.65
N VAL A 23 -13.30 -38.23 11.77
CA VAL A 23 -13.05 -36.79 11.59
C VAL A 23 -14.35 -36.20 11.04
N PRO A 24 -15.09 -35.35 11.78
CA PRO A 24 -16.21 -34.66 11.21
C PRO A 24 -15.59 -33.85 10.07
N VAL A 25 -15.94 -34.19 8.83
CA VAL A 25 -15.73 -33.27 7.72
C VAL A 25 -16.61 -32.10 8.10
N GLY A 26 -16.03 -31.13 8.81
CA GLY A 26 -16.67 -29.87 9.08
C GLY A 26 -17.07 -29.37 7.71
N THR A 27 -18.38 -29.40 7.45
CA THR A 27 -18.95 -28.83 6.25
C THR A 27 -18.50 -27.39 6.27
N ARG A 28 -17.48 -27.06 5.46
CA ARG A 28 -17.14 -25.67 5.18
C ARG A 28 -18.44 -25.10 4.65
N VAL A 29 -19.12 -24.30 5.47
CA VAL A 29 -20.26 -23.52 5.01
C VAL A 29 -19.69 -22.74 3.84
N SER A 30 -20.19 -23.02 2.63
CA SER A 30 -19.78 -22.31 1.43
C SER A 30 -20.19 -20.87 1.66
N GLU A 31 -19.24 -20.04 2.04
CA GLU A 31 -19.46 -18.61 2.20
C GLU A 31 -19.98 -18.07 0.86
N ALA A 32 -21.00 -17.22 0.92
CA ALA A 32 -21.52 -16.59 -0.28
C ALA A 32 -20.38 -15.82 -0.96
N PRO A 33 -20.26 -15.87 -2.31
CA PRO A 33 -19.22 -15.13 -2.99
C PRO A 33 -19.32 -13.64 -2.64
N PRO A 34 -18.18 -12.94 -2.46
CA PRO A 34 -18.16 -11.51 -2.23
C PRO A 34 -18.99 -10.77 -3.30
N ALA A 35 -19.77 -9.79 -2.88
CA ALA A 35 -20.50 -8.93 -3.81
C ALA A 35 -19.49 -8.15 -4.68
N VAL A 36 -19.83 -7.91 -5.94
CA VAL A 36 -19.00 -7.07 -6.82
C VAL A 36 -19.17 -5.58 -6.47
N ALA A 37 -18.13 -4.78 -6.72
CA ALA A 37 -18.06 -3.38 -6.33
C ALA A 37 -19.25 -2.54 -6.81
N GLU A 38 -19.74 -2.75 -8.02
CA GLU A 38 -20.86 -2.00 -8.61
C GLU A 38 -22.19 -2.25 -7.89
N VAL A 39 -22.35 -3.43 -7.29
CA VAL A 39 -23.54 -3.79 -6.50
C VAL A 39 -23.40 -3.29 -5.07
N ALA A 40 -22.24 -3.48 -4.46
CA ALA A 40 -21.98 -3.05 -3.08
C ALA A 40 -21.97 -1.52 -2.97
N TRP A 41 -21.45 -0.82 -3.97
CA TRP A 41 -21.26 0.63 -3.99
C TRP A 41 -21.75 1.26 -5.30
N PRO A 42 -23.07 1.44 -5.49
CA PRO A 42 -23.63 1.92 -6.76
C PRO A 42 -23.16 3.32 -7.20
N GLN A 43 -22.61 4.12 -6.27
CA GLN A 43 -22.12 5.48 -6.54
C GLN A 43 -20.59 5.54 -6.71
N VAL A 44 -19.89 4.41 -6.60
CA VAL A 44 -18.43 4.37 -6.70
C VAL A 44 -17.98 4.80 -8.09
N ARG A 45 -16.98 5.67 -8.15
CA ARG A 45 -16.37 6.09 -9.43
C ARG A 45 -15.28 5.11 -9.84
N LEU A 46 -15.55 4.40 -10.92
CA LEU A 46 -14.62 3.52 -11.61
C LEU A 46 -14.17 4.15 -12.93
N ALA A 47 -12.93 3.89 -13.33
CA ALA A 47 -12.46 4.22 -14.66
C ALA A 47 -11.28 3.34 -15.10
N SER A 48 -11.13 3.21 -16.41
CA SER A 48 -9.95 2.63 -17.05
C SER A 48 -9.15 3.72 -17.76
N VAL A 49 -7.84 3.68 -17.61
CA VAL A 49 -6.86 4.60 -18.18
C VAL A 49 -5.83 3.79 -18.96
N PRO A 50 -5.56 4.12 -20.24
CA PRO A 50 -4.53 3.44 -21.01
C PRO A 50 -3.14 3.56 -20.36
N GLY A 51 -2.35 2.49 -20.42
CA GLY A 51 -0.93 2.48 -20.04
C GLY A 51 -0.01 3.14 -21.06
N THR A 52 -0.58 3.92 -21.98
CA THR A 52 0.13 4.70 -23.00
C THR A 52 -0.43 6.11 -23.07
N LEU A 53 0.43 7.07 -23.41
CA LEU A 53 0.03 8.44 -23.73
C LEU A 53 -0.42 8.56 -25.20
N PRO A 54 -1.08 9.67 -25.60
CA PRO A 54 -1.49 9.88 -26.99
C PRO A 54 -0.34 9.84 -28.02
N ASP A 55 0.90 10.10 -27.58
CA ASP A 55 2.09 9.99 -28.41
C ASP A 55 2.66 8.55 -28.49
N GLY A 56 1.95 7.57 -27.93
CA GLY A 56 2.32 6.16 -27.93
C GLY A 56 3.34 5.77 -26.86
N THR A 57 3.90 6.72 -26.09
CA THR A 57 4.88 6.38 -25.04
C THR A 57 4.22 5.65 -23.87
N ALA A 58 4.93 4.68 -23.31
CA ALA A 58 4.47 3.96 -22.13
C ALA A 58 4.30 4.90 -20.93
N TYR A 59 3.21 4.71 -20.20
CA TYR A 59 2.79 5.52 -19.07
C TYR A 59 2.45 4.63 -17.87
N SER A 60 3.01 4.98 -16.70
CA SER A 60 2.73 4.29 -15.45
C SER A 60 2.26 5.33 -14.42
N PRO A 61 0.95 5.42 -14.13
CA PRO A 61 0.45 6.24 -13.04
C PRO A 61 1.15 5.91 -11.72
N ALA A 62 1.51 6.94 -10.96
CA ALA A 62 2.07 6.84 -9.61
C ALA A 62 1.21 7.58 -8.57
N PHE A 63 0.24 8.37 -9.03
CA PHE A 63 -0.72 9.11 -8.21
C PHE A 63 -1.98 9.42 -9.00
N PHE A 64 -3.14 9.15 -8.45
CA PHE A 64 -4.42 9.55 -9.03
C PHE A 64 -5.02 10.73 -8.24
N LEU A 65 -5.45 11.76 -8.97
CA LEU A 65 -6.15 12.92 -8.40
C LEU A 65 -7.63 12.58 -8.18
N ASP A 66 -8.18 11.84 -9.14
CA ASP A 66 -9.50 11.24 -9.19
C ASP A 66 -9.43 9.96 -10.03
N ALA A 67 -10.55 9.30 -10.31
CA ALA A 67 -10.57 8.07 -11.10
C ALA A 67 -9.93 8.18 -12.51
N ARG A 68 -9.87 9.36 -13.12
CA ARG A 68 -9.40 9.53 -14.52
C ARG A 68 -8.15 10.39 -14.65
N ALA A 69 -7.96 11.36 -13.77
CA ALA A 69 -6.80 12.24 -13.76
C ALA A 69 -5.67 11.65 -12.92
N SER A 70 -4.47 11.55 -13.50
CA SER A 70 -3.31 10.92 -12.86
C SER A 70 -2.01 11.63 -13.17
N VAL A 71 -1.03 11.39 -12.31
CA VAL A 71 0.35 11.80 -12.49
C VAL A 71 1.21 10.56 -12.49
N GLY A 72 2.19 10.51 -13.38
CA GLY A 72 3.13 9.39 -13.42
C GLY A 72 4.29 9.60 -14.38
N PRO A 73 5.34 8.77 -14.24
CA PRO A 73 6.42 8.71 -15.22
C PRO A 73 5.92 8.26 -16.60
N ALA A 74 6.51 8.85 -17.63
CA ALA A 74 6.44 8.39 -19.00
C ALA A 74 7.81 8.48 -19.66
N LEU A 75 8.07 7.64 -20.65
CA LEU A 75 9.26 7.79 -21.48
C LEU A 75 9.18 9.09 -22.29
N ASP A 76 10.34 9.70 -22.51
CA ASP A 76 10.46 10.81 -23.45
C ASP A 76 10.38 10.28 -24.90
N PRO A 77 9.48 10.83 -25.75
CA PRO A 77 9.30 10.34 -27.12
C PRO A 77 10.55 10.45 -28.00
N ARG A 78 11.51 11.32 -27.63
CA ARG A 78 12.76 11.56 -28.38
C ARG A 78 13.95 10.80 -27.79
N GLY A 79 13.73 9.94 -26.80
CA GLY A 79 14.79 9.12 -26.21
C GLY A 79 15.63 9.82 -25.13
N GLY A 80 15.11 10.89 -24.52
CA GLY A 80 15.83 11.68 -23.50
C GLY A 80 15.77 11.18 -22.05
N GLY A 81 15.13 10.05 -21.76
CA GLY A 81 14.95 9.51 -20.40
C GLY A 81 13.49 9.52 -19.95
N VAL A 82 13.25 9.63 -18.63
CA VAL A 82 11.90 9.62 -18.04
C VAL A 82 11.45 11.03 -17.68
N ARG A 83 10.26 11.42 -18.13
CA ARG A 83 9.56 12.66 -17.77
C ARG A 83 8.43 12.37 -16.79
N LEU A 84 8.04 13.37 -16.00
CA LEU A 84 6.85 13.31 -15.16
C LEU A 84 5.72 14.05 -15.88
N VAL A 85 4.57 13.41 -16.03
CA VAL A 85 3.40 14.00 -16.71
C VAL A 85 2.17 13.99 -15.81
N LEU A 86 1.33 15.00 -15.98
CA LEU A 86 -0.06 15.03 -15.56
C LEU A 86 -0.93 14.66 -16.76
N ARG A 87 -1.72 13.61 -16.62
CA ARG A 87 -2.78 13.23 -17.55
C ARG A 87 -4.11 13.65 -16.96
N SER A 88 -4.80 14.57 -17.63
CA SER A 88 -6.13 15.03 -17.25
C SER A 88 -7.22 13.98 -17.55
N ALA A 89 -8.41 14.18 -16.99
CA ALA A 89 -9.53 13.24 -17.15
C ALA A 89 -10.01 13.09 -18.61
N ASP A 90 -9.85 14.14 -19.42
CA ASP A 90 -10.12 14.17 -20.87
C ASP A 90 -9.00 13.55 -21.72
N GLY A 91 -7.91 13.09 -21.08
CA GLY A 91 -6.74 12.54 -21.74
C GLY A 91 -5.69 13.56 -22.18
N ALA A 92 -5.91 14.86 -21.94
CA ALA A 92 -4.89 15.87 -22.18
C ALA A 92 -3.64 15.61 -21.32
N VAL A 93 -2.45 15.83 -21.88
CA VAL A 93 -1.17 15.56 -21.21
C VAL A 93 -0.39 16.85 -21.04
N ARG A 94 0.05 17.10 -19.81
CA ARG A 94 0.97 18.19 -19.46
C ARG A 94 2.25 17.62 -18.85
N VAL A 95 3.40 18.05 -19.35
CA VAL A 95 4.69 17.70 -18.74
C VAL A 95 4.88 18.54 -17.48
N LEU A 96 4.99 17.88 -16.33
CA LEU A 96 5.31 18.52 -15.04
C LEU A 96 6.81 18.67 -14.87
N ARG A 97 7.57 17.64 -15.22
CA ARG A 97 9.05 17.64 -15.25
C ARG A 97 9.52 17.05 -16.55
N GLY A 98 10.42 17.77 -17.23
CA GLY A 98 11.04 17.30 -18.46
C GLY A 98 11.90 16.05 -18.25
N PRO A 99 12.42 15.46 -19.34
CA PRO A 99 13.34 14.34 -19.25
C PRO A 99 14.54 14.66 -18.35
N GLY A 100 15.08 13.62 -17.73
CA GLY A 100 16.24 13.68 -16.85
C GLY A 100 17.33 12.70 -17.25
N GLY A 101 18.51 12.85 -16.65
CA GLY A 101 19.59 11.89 -16.79
C GLY A 101 19.19 10.49 -16.31
N ALA A 102 20.01 9.51 -16.67
CA ALA A 102 19.84 8.13 -16.23
C ALA A 102 19.72 8.04 -14.71
N GLY A 103 18.78 7.23 -14.23
CA GLY A 103 18.51 7.06 -12.79
C GLY A 103 17.52 8.05 -12.19
N ARG A 104 16.98 9.01 -12.96
CA ARG A 104 15.87 9.84 -12.46
C ARG A 104 14.63 8.99 -12.20
N SER A 105 14.08 9.07 -11.00
CA SER A 105 12.81 8.44 -10.62
C SER A 105 11.94 9.39 -9.80
N TYR A 106 10.64 9.09 -9.77
CA TYR A 106 9.64 9.91 -9.07
C TYR A 106 8.86 9.03 -8.11
N ALA A 107 8.70 9.50 -6.87
CA ALA A 107 8.06 8.75 -5.80
C ALA A 107 7.31 9.68 -4.83
N ALA A 108 6.64 9.07 -3.85
CA ALA A 108 6.08 9.73 -2.68
C ALA A 108 5.27 10.99 -3.04
N PHE A 109 4.20 10.80 -3.81
CA PHE A 109 3.35 11.91 -4.25
C PHE A 109 2.37 12.30 -3.16
N THR A 110 2.06 13.58 -3.02
CA THR A 110 0.98 14.06 -2.15
C THR A 110 0.35 15.33 -2.71
N ARG A 111 -0.84 15.68 -2.22
CA ARG A 111 -1.61 16.82 -2.72
C ARG A 111 -1.98 17.76 -1.58
N ALA A 112 -1.85 19.06 -1.83
CA ALA A 112 -2.30 20.13 -0.95
C ALA A 112 -3.11 21.15 -1.75
N GLY A 113 -4.44 21.01 -1.75
CA GLY A 113 -5.31 21.87 -2.55
C GLY A 113 -5.04 21.76 -4.05
N ALA A 114 -4.53 22.82 -4.67
CA ALA A 114 -4.14 22.83 -6.08
C ALA A 114 -2.71 22.35 -6.32
N ASP A 115 -1.93 22.12 -5.26
CA ASP A 115 -0.53 21.75 -5.37
C ASP A 115 -0.33 20.23 -5.36
N LEU A 116 0.50 19.76 -6.27
CA LEU A 116 1.11 18.44 -6.22
C LEU A 116 2.53 18.58 -5.67
N VAL A 117 2.90 17.73 -4.72
CA VAL A 117 4.27 17.59 -4.21
C VAL A 117 4.74 16.16 -4.48
N TRP A 118 6.01 15.99 -4.83
CA TRP A 118 6.63 14.67 -5.03
C TRP A 118 8.11 14.67 -4.65
N ALA A 119 8.65 13.48 -4.45
CA ALA A 119 10.08 13.25 -4.35
C ALA A 119 10.65 12.87 -5.72
N GLU A 120 11.72 13.55 -6.12
CA GLU A 120 12.53 13.24 -7.31
C GLU A 120 13.88 12.70 -6.84
N SER A 121 14.20 11.46 -7.19
CA SER A 121 15.52 10.88 -6.96
C SER A 121 16.35 11.04 -8.22
N VAL A 122 17.58 11.52 -8.06
CA VAL A 122 18.56 11.70 -9.14
C VAL A 122 19.92 11.19 -8.69
N THR A 123 20.73 10.72 -9.63
CA THR A 123 22.14 10.44 -9.38
C THR A 123 22.93 11.71 -9.68
N ALA A 124 23.63 12.25 -8.68
CA ALA A 124 24.53 13.38 -8.85
C ALA A 124 25.74 13.00 -9.74
N LYS A 125 26.50 14.01 -10.20
CA LYS A 125 27.64 13.78 -11.12
C LYS A 125 28.74 12.89 -10.55
N ASP A 126 28.84 12.84 -9.23
CA ASP A 126 29.77 12.01 -8.46
C ASP A 126 29.24 10.58 -8.21
N GLY A 127 28.06 10.25 -8.72
CA GLY A 127 27.40 8.95 -8.50
C GLY A 127 26.55 8.89 -7.23
N THR A 128 26.54 9.94 -6.40
CA THR A 128 25.78 9.94 -5.15
C THR A 128 24.28 10.05 -5.42
N PRO A 129 23.43 9.16 -4.88
CA PRO A 129 21.99 9.32 -4.97
C PRO A 129 21.55 10.53 -4.15
N LYS A 130 20.71 11.37 -4.74
CA LYS A 130 20.12 12.55 -4.10
C LYS A 130 18.62 12.52 -4.29
N THR A 131 17.90 12.90 -3.24
CA THR A 131 16.45 13.13 -3.31
C THR A 131 16.17 14.62 -3.18
N GLU A 132 15.22 15.10 -3.96
CA GLU A 132 14.74 16.48 -3.94
C GLU A 132 13.22 16.48 -3.84
N LEU A 133 12.65 17.40 -3.07
CA LEU A 133 11.20 17.60 -3.04
C LEU A 133 10.83 18.73 -3.97
N TRP A 134 9.86 18.46 -4.84
CA TRP A 134 9.38 19.39 -5.84
C TRP A 134 7.88 19.60 -5.68
N ARG A 135 7.41 20.75 -6.17
CA ARG A 135 6.00 21.13 -6.18
C ARG A 135 5.60 21.68 -7.54
N ALA A 136 4.36 21.43 -7.95
CA ALA A 136 3.74 22.08 -9.11
C ALA A 136 2.27 22.39 -8.82
N ASP A 137 1.79 23.50 -9.36
CA ASP A 137 0.35 23.78 -9.39
C ASP A 137 -0.30 22.92 -10.50
N LEU A 138 -1.39 22.25 -10.15
CA LEU A 138 -2.16 21.40 -11.04
C LEU A 138 -2.83 22.21 -12.16
N ALA A 139 -3.18 23.47 -11.91
CA ALA A 139 -3.75 24.38 -12.90
C ALA A 139 -2.73 24.88 -13.94
N GLY A 140 -1.43 24.86 -13.64
CA GLY A 140 -0.39 25.26 -14.58
C GLY A 140 0.89 25.78 -13.95
N GLY A 141 1.75 26.39 -14.76
CA GLY A 141 3.03 26.95 -14.31
C GLY A 141 4.18 25.94 -14.21
N ALA A 142 5.38 26.46 -13.99
CA ALA A 142 6.60 25.67 -13.88
C ALA A 142 6.72 25.02 -12.49
N PRO A 143 7.23 23.78 -12.40
CA PRO A 143 7.52 23.15 -11.12
C PRO A 143 8.60 23.93 -10.36
N ARG A 144 8.54 23.92 -9.04
CA ARG A 144 9.50 24.59 -8.15
C ARG A 144 10.11 23.59 -7.19
N LEU A 145 11.41 23.72 -6.96
CA LEU A 145 12.10 22.98 -5.91
C LEU A 145 11.61 23.50 -4.55
N VAL A 146 11.13 22.60 -3.70
CA VAL A 146 10.75 22.91 -2.32
C VAL A 146 11.98 22.82 -1.41
N THR A 147 12.74 21.72 -1.51
CA THR A 147 14.01 21.54 -0.83
C THR A 147 14.85 20.44 -1.47
N ALA A 148 16.17 20.58 -1.37
CA ALA A 148 17.13 19.52 -1.68
C ALA A 148 17.72 18.85 -0.42
N ASP A 149 17.34 19.33 0.77
CA ASP A 149 17.83 18.83 2.06
C ASP A 149 16.84 17.81 2.63
N THR A 150 16.78 16.64 1.98
CA THR A 150 15.86 15.57 2.36
C THR A 150 16.44 14.60 3.38
N GLY A 151 17.75 14.69 3.67
CA GLY A 151 18.48 13.63 4.34
C GLY A 151 18.38 12.30 3.57
N TRP A 152 18.55 11.19 4.29
CA TRP A 152 18.35 9.83 3.76
C TRP A 152 16.86 9.46 3.82
N ALA A 153 16.05 10.14 3.00
CA ALA A 153 14.60 9.95 2.96
C ALA A 153 14.22 8.48 2.70
N THR A 154 13.22 7.99 3.43
CA THR A 154 12.71 6.63 3.30
C THR A 154 11.28 6.65 2.78
N PHE A 155 11.04 5.95 1.67
CA PHE A 155 9.72 5.83 1.05
C PHE A 155 9.36 4.35 0.95
N ALA A 156 8.25 3.98 1.56
CA ALA A 156 7.76 2.60 1.66
C ALA A 156 6.66 2.30 0.63
N ASN A 157 6.45 3.19 -0.35
CA ASN A 157 5.31 3.18 -1.24
C ASN A 157 3.97 3.26 -0.48
N SER A 158 3.98 4.02 0.61
CA SER A 158 2.80 4.33 1.42
C SER A 158 2.13 5.60 0.91
N GLU A 159 0.85 5.78 1.20
CA GLU A 159 0.21 7.11 1.07
C GLU A 159 0.83 8.16 1.99
N TYR A 160 1.51 7.74 3.06
CA TYR A 160 2.08 8.60 4.09
C TYR A 160 3.58 8.89 3.90
N ASP A 161 4.17 8.46 2.78
CA ASP A 161 5.58 8.72 2.45
C ASP A 161 5.89 10.24 2.42
N LEU A 162 4.96 11.05 1.91
CA LEU A 162 4.91 12.50 2.09
C LEU A 162 3.54 12.91 2.64
N VAL A 163 3.51 13.69 3.70
CA VAL A 163 2.26 14.24 4.26
C VAL A 163 2.30 15.76 4.25
N VAL A 164 1.23 16.41 3.78
CA VAL A 164 1.08 17.86 3.96
C VAL A 164 0.13 18.14 5.10
N ALA A 165 0.62 18.83 6.12
CA ALA A 165 -0.16 19.26 7.28
C ALA A 165 0.32 20.65 7.72
N SER A 166 -0.60 21.50 8.20
CA SER A 166 -0.25 22.81 8.77
C SER A 166 0.68 23.67 7.88
N GLY A 167 0.50 23.62 6.56
CA GLY A 167 1.30 24.36 5.58
C GLY A 167 2.72 23.84 5.36
N ARG A 168 3.05 22.64 5.85
CA ARG A 168 4.37 22.00 5.72
C ARG A 168 4.27 20.64 5.08
N VAL A 169 5.32 20.25 4.36
CA VAL A 169 5.52 18.87 3.88
C VAL A 169 6.35 18.14 4.91
N TYR A 170 5.93 16.94 5.32
CA TYR A 170 6.59 16.07 6.28
C TYR A 170 7.01 14.75 5.61
N TRP A 171 8.18 14.24 6.00
CA TRP A 171 8.70 12.95 5.56
C TRP A 171 9.62 12.33 6.61
N ALA A 172 9.83 11.02 6.52
CA ALA A 172 10.79 10.30 7.33
C ALA A 172 12.13 10.15 6.60
N ALA A 173 13.22 10.18 7.36
CA ALA A 173 14.55 9.88 6.88
C ALA A 173 15.34 9.09 7.92
N SER A 174 16.29 8.26 7.49
CA SER A 174 17.21 7.59 8.40
C SER A 174 18.18 8.61 9.03
N ALA A 175 18.30 8.60 10.35
CA ALA A 175 19.31 9.39 11.03
C ALA A 175 20.71 8.81 10.80
N PRO A 176 21.76 9.64 10.63
CA PRO A 176 23.13 9.14 10.62
C PRO A 176 23.55 8.73 12.04
N GLY A 177 24.36 7.67 12.15
CA GLY A 177 24.95 7.23 13.42
C GLY A 177 24.87 5.72 13.65
N PRO A 178 25.48 5.23 14.73
CA PRO A 178 25.55 3.80 15.04
C PRO A 178 24.26 3.24 15.64
N SER A 179 23.39 4.09 16.18
CA SER A 179 22.13 3.68 16.80
C SER A 179 20.95 3.95 15.86
N PRO A 180 19.99 3.01 15.70
CA PRO A 180 18.79 3.24 14.91
C PRO A 180 18.02 4.46 15.41
N ALA A 181 17.85 5.45 14.55
CA ALA A 181 17.04 6.63 14.80
C ALA A 181 16.41 7.11 13.49
N THR A 182 15.25 7.76 13.61
CA THR A 182 14.50 8.29 12.48
C THR A 182 14.43 9.81 12.61
N GLN A 183 14.77 10.51 11.55
CA GLN A 183 14.52 11.94 11.43
C GLN A 183 13.13 12.16 10.83
N VAL A 184 12.25 12.81 11.58
CA VAL A 184 11.04 13.42 11.03
C VAL A 184 11.43 14.80 10.54
N ARG A 185 11.34 14.99 9.22
CA ARG A 185 11.80 16.21 8.58
C ARG A 185 10.60 16.96 8.03
N SER A 186 10.67 18.29 8.07
CA SER A 186 9.60 19.11 7.50
C SER A 186 10.09 20.42 6.89
N VAL A 187 9.39 20.90 5.88
CA VAL A 187 9.68 22.18 5.20
C VAL A 187 8.36 22.91 4.91
N PRO A 188 8.30 24.26 4.96
CA PRO A 188 7.13 24.96 4.45
C PRO A 188 6.82 24.56 3.00
N LEU A 189 5.54 24.47 2.63
CA LEU A 189 5.11 24.09 1.28
C LEU A 189 5.63 25.04 0.18
N GLY A 190 5.94 26.29 0.54
CA GLY A 190 6.59 27.27 -0.34
C GLY A 190 8.10 27.13 -0.47
N GLY A 191 8.72 26.18 0.24
CA GLY A 191 10.16 26.09 0.44
C GLY A 191 10.64 26.90 1.65
N GLY A 192 11.91 26.72 2.02
CA GLY A 192 12.52 27.37 3.19
C GLY A 192 13.39 26.41 4.00
N PRO A 193 13.75 26.77 5.24
CA PRO A 193 14.58 25.92 6.08
C PRO A 193 13.86 24.62 6.47
N VAL A 194 14.59 23.52 6.34
CA VAL A 194 14.15 22.20 6.80
C VAL A 194 14.30 22.14 8.32
N ARG A 195 13.24 21.69 8.99
CA ARG A 195 13.28 21.30 10.41
C ARG A 195 13.51 19.80 10.48
N VAL A 196 14.28 19.38 11.47
CA VAL A 196 14.67 17.99 11.67
C VAL A 196 14.46 17.65 13.14
N ASP A 197 13.50 16.79 13.41
CA ASP A 197 13.23 16.23 14.73
C ASP A 197 13.67 14.77 14.72
N THR A 198 14.50 14.36 15.68
CA THR A 198 15.08 13.01 15.70
C THR A 198 14.41 12.15 16.77
N GLU A 199 13.83 11.04 16.34
CA GLU A 199 13.15 10.06 17.17
C GLU A 199 14.01 8.80 17.31
N PRO A 200 14.33 8.36 18.54
CA PRO A 200 15.04 7.10 18.77
C PRO A 200 14.27 5.89 18.23
N GLY A 201 14.96 5.02 17.47
CA GLY A 201 14.39 3.83 16.84
C GLY A 201 14.02 4.01 15.36
N THR A 202 13.54 2.92 14.77
CA THR A 202 13.09 2.88 13.37
C THR A 202 11.59 3.15 13.32
N TRP A 203 11.21 4.22 12.63
CA TRP A 203 9.83 4.68 12.50
C TRP A 203 9.50 4.95 11.03
N THR A 204 8.23 4.75 10.68
CA THR A 204 7.63 5.19 9.42
C THR A 204 6.47 6.13 9.72
N LEU A 205 6.23 7.11 8.84
CA LEU A 205 5.02 7.94 8.93
C LEU A 205 3.79 7.10 8.62
N ALA A 206 2.72 7.31 9.39
CA ALA A 206 1.41 6.68 9.20
C ALA A 206 0.29 7.74 9.15
N GLY A 207 0.62 8.89 8.56
CA GLY A 207 -0.16 10.12 8.61
C GLY A 207 0.46 11.12 9.57
N TRP A 208 0.11 12.41 9.45
CA TRP A 208 0.53 13.41 10.43
C TRP A 208 -0.50 13.46 11.57
N PRO A 209 -0.10 13.46 12.86
CA PRO A 209 1.27 13.48 13.42
C PRO A 209 1.81 12.09 13.82
N TRP A 210 1.35 11.01 13.19
CA TRP A 210 1.55 9.64 13.66
C TRP A 210 2.76 8.94 13.04
N LEU A 211 3.60 8.35 13.91
CA LEU A 211 4.62 7.40 13.54
C LEU A 211 4.24 5.98 13.95
N VAL A 212 4.62 5.01 13.14
CA VAL A 212 4.53 3.59 13.49
C VAL A 212 5.93 2.99 13.43
N GLY A 213 6.33 2.37 14.53
CA GLY A 213 7.60 1.65 14.63
C GLY A 213 7.40 0.20 14.22
N SER A 214 8.32 -0.33 13.40
CA SER A 214 8.42 -1.77 13.27
C SER A 214 8.85 -2.34 14.62
N GLY A 215 8.13 -3.34 15.11
CA GLY A 215 8.59 -4.12 16.26
C GLY A 215 10.01 -4.58 15.98
N GLY A 216 10.95 -4.34 16.90
CA GLY A 216 12.34 -4.72 16.68
C GLY A 216 12.44 -6.23 16.43
N GLY A 217 12.93 -6.63 15.25
CA GLY A 217 13.03 -8.04 14.85
C GLY A 217 11.68 -8.71 14.57
N GLN A 218 11.67 -10.03 14.36
CA GLN A 218 10.51 -10.74 13.82
C GLN A 218 9.24 -10.77 14.71
N ARG A 219 9.27 -10.32 15.97
CA ARG A 219 8.10 -10.38 16.90
C ARG A 219 8.08 -9.31 18.01
N GLY A 220 8.77 -8.19 17.85
CA GLY A 220 8.67 -7.09 18.83
C GLY A 220 7.28 -6.43 18.78
N PRO A 221 6.82 -5.78 19.87
CA PRO A 221 5.54 -5.07 19.83
C PRO A 221 5.61 -3.89 18.86
N VAL A 222 4.52 -3.62 18.15
CA VAL A 222 4.40 -2.42 17.31
C VAL A 222 4.14 -1.23 18.23
N ARG A 223 4.79 -0.10 17.93
CA ARG A 223 4.59 1.14 18.67
C ARG A 223 3.97 2.17 17.74
N ILE A 224 2.97 2.87 18.21
CA ILE A 224 2.34 4.00 17.53
C ILE A 224 2.65 5.24 18.36
N ARG A 225 3.24 6.26 17.75
CA ARG A 225 3.68 7.48 18.44
C ARG A 225 3.02 8.70 17.83
N ASP A 226 2.42 9.50 18.69
CA ASP A 226 1.88 10.82 18.37
C ASP A 226 2.99 11.85 18.55
N LEU A 227 3.38 12.56 17.50
CA LEU A 227 4.41 13.60 17.59
C LEU A 227 3.91 14.90 18.23
N ASP A 228 2.61 15.17 18.21
CA ASP A 228 2.06 16.38 18.80
C ASP A 228 1.93 16.25 20.32
N SER A 229 1.46 15.08 20.80
CA SER A 229 1.32 14.82 22.25
C SER A 229 2.52 14.12 22.90
N GLY A 230 3.42 13.55 22.09
CA GLY A 230 4.53 12.72 22.55
C GLY A 230 4.12 11.34 23.08
N ARG A 231 2.82 11.02 23.05
CA ARG A 231 2.26 9.76 23.55
C ARG A 231 2.68 8.59 22.66
N THR A 232 3.07 7.48 23.28
CA THR A 232 3.35 6.23 22.58
C THR A 232 2.40 5.15 23.07
N THR A 233 1.71 4.50 22.15
CA THR A 233 0.88 3.31 22.38
C THR A 233 1.65 2.09 21.92
N THR A 234 1.76 1.09 22.78
CA THR A 234 2.33 -0.23 22.43
C THR A 234 1.19 -1.18 22.12
N VAL A 235 1.25 -1.83 20.97
CA VAL A 235 0.28 -2.82 20.52
C VAL A 235 0.91 -4.20 20.64
N GLU A 236 0.32 -5.06 21.46
CA GLU A 236 0.80 -6.40 21.76
C GLU A 236 -0.19 -7.45 21.25
N ASP A 237 0.11 -8.07 20.12
CA ASP A 237 -0.56 -9.30 19.68
C ASP A 237 0.46 -10.16 18.91
N ARG A 238 0.44 -11.47 19.15
CA ARG A 238 1.31 -12.44 18.48
C ARG A 238 1.04 -12.57 16.98
N ALA A 239 -0.16 -12.21 16.55
CA ALA A 239 -0.64 -12.26 15.18
C ALA A 239 -0.46 -10.91 14.46
N LEU A 240 0.10 -9.90 15.12
CA LEU A 240 0.23 -8.56 14.59
C LEU A 240 1.18 -8.50 13.39
N ASP A 241 0.70 -7.91 12.29
CA ASP A 241 1.49 -7.64 11.09
C ASP A 241 1.95 -6.19 11.05
N ARG A 242 0.99 -5.26 11.04
CA ARG A 242 1.23 -3.82 10.86
C ARG A 242 0.12 -3.00 11.50
N CYS A 243 0.44 -1.77 11.91
CA CYS A 243 -0.55 -0.79 12.32
C CYS A 243 -0.49 0.46 11.44
N GLY A 244 -1.65 1.05 11.19
CA GLY A 244 -1.80 2.48 10.96
C GLY A 244 -2.07 3.22 12.27
N PRO A 245 -2.52 4.47 12.24
CA PRO A 245 -2.77 5.26 13.45
C PRO A 245 -4.02 4.77 14.23
N ALA A 246 -5.02 4.24 13.51
CA ALA A 246 -6.33 3.94 14.06
C ALA A 246 -6.70 2.45 14.02
N TRP A 247 -5.95 1.65 13.27
CA TRP A 247 -6.21 0.22 13.07
C TRP A 247 -4.90 -0.55 12.92
N CYS A 248 -4.95 -1.80 13.34
CA CYS A 248 -3.89 -2.78 13.20
C CYS A 248 -4.40 -4.00 12.44
N ARG A 249 -3.57 -4.51 11.55
CA ARG A 249 -3.77 -5.73 10.79
C ARG A 249 -3.12 -6.90 11.50
N LEU A 250 -3.81 -8.04 11.51
CA LEU A 250 -3.34 -9.29 12.08
C LEU A 250 -3.53 -10.44 11.10
N PHE A 251 -2.66 -11.45 11.19
CA PHE A 251 -2.81 -12.72 10.50
C PHE A 251 -2.92 -13.88 11.47
N VAL A 252 -3.94 -14.70 11.26
CA VAL A 252 -3.92 -16.06 11.78
C VAL A 252 -3.22 -16.93 10.75
N LEU A 253 -2.13 -17.56 11.17
CA LEU A 253 -1.32 -18.43 10.34
C LEU A 253 -1.71 -19.90 10.55
N SER A 254 -1.65 -20.69 9.48
CA SER A 254 -1.64 -22.16 9.54
C SER A 254 -0.35 -22.63 8.88
N GLY A 255 0.63 -23.05 9.69
CA GLY A 255 2.02 -23.16 9.23
C GLY A 255 2.57 -21.77 8.92
N ASP A 256 3.17 -21.61 7.74
CA ASP A 256 3.76 -20.33 7.30
C ASP A 256 2.80 -19.47 6.46
N ALA A 257 1.59 -19.95 6.19
CA ALA A 257 0.62 -19.27 5.34
C ALA A 257 -0.48 -18.58 6.16
N PRO A 258 -0.84 -17.32 5.85
CA PRO A 258 -2.06 -16.70 6.37
C PRO A 258 -3.29 -17.51 5.96
N VAL A 259 -4.14 -17.84 6.94
CA VAL A 259 -5.46 -18.45 6.69
C VAL A 259 -6.60 -17.48 6.98
N ARG A 260 -6.35 -16.46 7.80
CA ARG A 260 -7.33 -15.43 8.12
C ARG A 260 -6.65 -14.09 8.34
N SER A 261 -7.25 -13.05 7.80
CA SER A 261 -6.87 -11.66 7.98
C SER A 261 -7.87 -10.97 8.89
N GLU A 262 -7.37 -10.31 9.93
CA GLU A 262 -8.18 -9.62 10.92
C GLU A 262 -7.70 -8.16 11.08
N LEU A 263 -8.59 -7.32 11.60
CA LEU A 263 -8.34 -5.94 11.96
C LEU A 263 -8.72 -5.73 13.43
N MET A 264 -8.00 -4.87 14.13
CA MET A 264 -8.40 -4.42 15.48
C MET A 264 -7.93 -2.99 15.72
N ARG A 265 -8.52 -2.29 16.69
CA ARG A 265 -8.00 -1.01 17.16
C ARG A 265 -6.68 -1.22 17.91
N PRO A 266 -5.80 -0.20 18.01
CA PRO A 266 -4.54 -0.32 18.74
C PRO A 266 -4.67 -0.74 20.21
N ASP A 267 -5.82 -0.51 20.84
CA ASP A 267 -6.13 -0.95 22.20
C ASP A 267 -6.66 -2.40 22.29
N GLY A 268 -6.70 -3.11 21.16
CA GLY A 268 -7.22 -4.48 21.04
C GLY A 268 -8.74 -4.57 20.89
N SER A 269 -9.46 -3.45 20.95
CA SER A 269 -10.91 -3.42 20.78
C SER A 269 -11.33 -3.54 19.32
N ASP A 270 -12.63 -3.77 19.10
CA ASP A 270 -13.27 -3.82 17.78
C ASP A 270 -12.55 -4.75 16.79
N ARG A 271 -12.18 -5.95 17.28
CA ARG A 271 -11.55 -6.98 16.46
C ARG A 271 -12.54 -7.55 15.46
N GLN A 272 -12.19 -7.55 14.18
CA GLN A 272 -13.05 -7.96 13.08
C GLN A 272 -12.28 -8.87 12.12
N THR A 273 -12.96 -9.88 11.59
CA THR A 273 -12.45 -10.69 10.48
C THR A 273 -12.66 -9.95 9.17
N ALA A 274 -11.56 -9.66 8.46
CA ALA A 274 -11.62 -9.06 7.13
C ALA A 274 -11.73 -10.11 6.02
N ALA A 275 -11.08 -11.28 6.18
CA ALA A 275 -11.18 -12.40 5.25
C ALA A 275 -10.78 -13.74 5.89
N ASP A 276 -11.53 -14.80 5.62
CA ASP A 276 -11.34 -16.17 6.15
C ASP A 276 -10.74 -17.18 5.13
N ASN A 277 -10.32 -16.69 3.97
CA ASN A 277 -9.91 -17.51 2.82
C ASN A 277 -8.41 -17.39 2.50
N GLY A 278 -7.59 -16.97 3.47
CA GLY A 278 -6.16 -16.73 3.26
C GLY A 278 -5.82 -15.50 2.40
N ALA A 279 -6.79 -14.62 2.12
CA ALA A 279 -6.49 -13.36 1.45
C ALA A 279 -5.47 -12.54 2.27
N THR A 280 -4.46 -12.03 1.58
CA THR A 280 -3.36 -11.24 2.15
C THR A 280 -3.46 -9.79 1.71
N PRO A 281 -2.72 -8.82 2.27
CA PRO A 281 -2.83 -7.43 1.88
C PRO A 281 -2.33 -7.18 0.47
N ALA A 282 -3.10 -6.41 -0.30
CA ALA A 282 -2.67 -5.97 -1.62
C ALA A 282 -1.80 -4.70 -1.57
N ILE A 283 -1.83 -3.96 -0.45
CA ILE A 283 -1.08 -2.72 -0.22
C ILE A 283 -0.44 -2.72 1.17
N GLY A 284 0.55 -1.85 1.35
CA GLY A 284 1.25 -1.68 2.63
C GLY A 284 0.44 -0.91 3.68
N ASP A 285 -0.46 -0.01 3.28
CA ASP A 285 -1.27 0.77 4.22
C ASP A 285 -2.37 -0.10 4.86
N VAL A 286 -2.77 0.23 6.09
CA VAL A 286 -3.76 -0.51 6.89
C VAL A 286 -5.01 0.35 7.03
N ALA A 287 -6.19 -0.23 6.74
CA ALA A 287 -7.48 0.45 6.90
C ALA A 287 -7.51 1.86 6.30
N VAL A 288 -7.23 1.97 5.00
CA VAL A 288 -7.18 3.26 4.31
C VAL A 288 -8.50 4.02 4.43
N LEU A 289 -8.43 5.34 4.55
CA LEU A 289 -9.57 6.20 4.93
C LEU A 289 -10.24 5.81 6.26
N ASP A 290 -9.53 5.14 7.17
CA ASP A 290 -10.08 4.60 8.43
C ASP A 290 -11.28 3.65 8.22
N ARG A 291 -11.36 3.01 7.04
CA ARG A 291 -12.55 2.24 6.64
C ARG A 291 -12.30 1.02 5.76
N PHE A 292 -11.29 1.06 4.89
CA PHE A 292 -11.15 0.04 3.85
C PHE A 292 -9.86 -0.74 4.01
N GLU A 293 -9.96 -2.06 4.04
CA GLU A 293 -8.81 -2.94 4.03
C GLU A 293 -8.70 -3.62 2.66
N VAL A 294 -7.56 -3.42 1.98
CA VAL A 294 -7.37 -3.86 0.60
C VAL A 294 -6.57 -5.16 0.58
N LEU A 295 -7.19 -6.20 0.03
CA LEU A 295 -6.69 -7.57 0.07
C LEU A 295 -6.53 -8.17 -1.32
N SER A 296 -5.59 -9.08 -1.47
CA SER A 296 -5.36 -9.97 -2.59
C SER A 296 -5.70 -11.39 -2.18
N GLY A 297 -6.59 -12.04 -2.93
CA GLY A 297 -6.89 -13.46 -2.80
C GLY A 297 -6.52 -14.24 -4.07
N ASP A 298 -6.62 -15.56 -3.97
CA ASP A 298 -6.46 -16.44 -5.12
C ASP A 298 -7.55 -16.14 -6.17
N SER A 299 -7.13 -16.11 -7.44
CA SER A 299 -8.03 -15.97 -8.58
C SER A 299 -8.22 -17.34 -9.23
N SER A 300 -9.47 -17.70 -9.53
CA SER A 300 -9.82 -18.92 -10.26
C SER A 300 -9.84 -18.73 -11.77
N THR A 301 -9.49 -17.54 -12.28
CA THR A 301 -9.57 -17.20 -13.70
C THR A 301 -8.30 -17.58 -14.45
N ILE A 302 -8.39 -17.76 -15.77
CA ILE A 302 -7.20 -17.97 -16.64
C ILE A 302 -6.19 -16.82 -16.50
N ALA A 303 -6.64 -15.60 -16.18
CA ALA A 303 -5.76 -14.46 -15.94
C ALA A 303 -4.87 -14.62 -14.70
N ALA A 304 -5.24 -15.50 -13.75
CA ALA A 304 -4.35 -15.91 -12.66
C ALA A 304 -3.09 -16.61 -13.18
N ALA A 305 -3.19 -17.34 -14.30
CA ALA A 305 -2.06 -18.06 -14.89
C ALA A 305 -0.97 -17.12 -15.43
N VAL A 306 -1.27 -15.83 -15.62
CA VAL A 306 -0.31 -14.79 -16.02
C VAL A 306 0.06 -13.83 -14.88
N GLY A 307 -0.19 -14.24 -13.62
CA GLY A 307 0.23 -13.52 -12.41
C GLY A 307 -0.77 -12.49 -11.88
N GLY A 308 -2.02 -12.51 -12.35
CA GLY A 308 -3.10 -11.71 -11.75
C GLY A 308 -3.63 -12.32 -10.45
N GLN A 309 -4.07 -11.47 -9.53
CA GLN A 309 -4.73 -11.87 -8.28
C GLN A 309 -6.15 -11.30 -8.21
N ARG A 310 -7.00 -11.91 -7.38
CA ARG A 310 -8.30 -11.34 -7.08
C ARG A 310 -8.13 -10.19 -6.09
N LEU A 311 -8.47 -8.98 -6.52
CA LEU A 311 -8.47 -7.79 -5.68
C LEU A 311 -9.80 -7.69 -4.94
N LEU A 312 -9.70 -7.59 -3.62
CA LEU A 312 -10.80 -7.52 -2.69
C LEU A 312 -10.64 -6.27 -1.83
N VAL A 313 -11.76 -5.72 -1.36
CA VAL A 313 -11.77 -4.64 -0.38
C VAL A 313 -12.78 -4.97 0.70
N TYR A 314 -12.34 -5.01 1.94
CA TYR A 314 -13.21 -5.15 3.10
C TYR A 314 -13.65 -3.75 3.57
N ASP A 315 -14.96 -3.49 3.53
CA ASP A 315 -15.56 -2.28 4.08
C ASP A 315 -15.90 -2.51 5.55
N MET A 316 -15.12 -1.90 6.44
CA MET A 316 -15.24 -2.08 7.88
C MET A 316 -16.54 -1.48 8.45
N LYS A 317 -17.15 -0.54 7.72
CA LYS A 317 -18.42 0.08 8.12
C LYS A 317 -19.59 -0.88 7.90
N THR A 318 -19.61 -1.58 6.77
CA THR A 318 -20.68 -2.53 6.43
C THR A 318 -20.32 -3.97 6.79
N ARG A 319 -19.07 -4.22 7.21
CA ARG A 319 -18.49 -5.54 7.50
C ARG A 319 -18.62 -6.49 6.32
N GLN A 320 -18.42 -5.96 5.12
CA GLN A 320 -18.59 -6.71 3.88
C GLN A 320 -17.29 -6.76 3.09
N LEU A 321 -16.92 -7.97 2.66
CA LEU A 321 -15.86 -8.18 1.68
C LEU A 321 -16.44 -7.99 0.27
N VAL A 322 -15.82 -7.11 -0.51
CA VAL A 322 -16.26 -6.72 -1.85
C VAL A 322 -15.20 -7.12 -2.87
N ALA A 323 -15.62 -7.79 -3.95
CA ALA A 323 -14.74 -8.11 -5.06
C ALA A 323 -14.62 -6.92 -6.03
N VAL A 324 -13.38 -6.50 -6.28
CA VAL A 324 -13.06 -5.35 -7.14
C VAL A 324 -12.59 -5.80 -8.52
N ALA A 325 -11.73 -6.82 -8.58
CA ALA A 325 -11.23 -7.36 -9.85
C ALA A 325 -10.73 -8.80 -9.68
N ASP A 326 -10.80 -9.63 -10.73
CA ASP A 326 -10.30 -11.02 -10.68
C ASP A 326 -8.89 -11.21 -11.25
N ALA A 327 -8.30 -10.17 -11.85
CA ALA A 327 -7.02 -10.25 -12.57
C ALA A 327 -6.12 -9.04 -12.29
N ALA A 328 -6.13 -8.55 -11.06
CA ALA A 328 -5.37 -7.38 -10.67
C ALA A 328 -3.87 -7.70 -10.55
N SER A 329 -3.05 -6.77 -11.03
CA SER A 329 -1.61 -6.75 -10.83
C SER A 329 -1.18 -5.32 -10.50
N ARG A 330 0.01 -5.13 -9.91
CA ARG A 330 0.54 -3.78 -9.58
C ARG A 330 -0.49 -2.91 -8.85
N VAL A 331 -1.14 -3.49 -7.85
CA VAL A 331 -2.10 -2.80 -7.00
C VAL A 331 -1.37 -1.70 -6.24
N SER A 332 -1.97 -0.52 -6.17
CA SER A 332 -1.45 0.62 -5.44
C SER A 332 -2.60 1.49 -4.97
N TYR A 333 -2.35 2.22 -3.89
CA TYR A 333 -3.34 3.11 -3.30
C TYR A 333 -2.65 4.40 -2.85
N ARG A 334 -3.32 5.53 -3.07
CA ARG A 334 -2.92 6.82 -2.51
C ARG A 334 -4.07 7.83 -2.64
N ALA A 335 -4.19 8.73 -1.65
CA ALA A 335 -5.11 9.87 -1.68
C ALA A 335 -6.58 9.49 -1.94
N GLY A 336 -7.01 8.32 -1.44
CA GLY A 336 -8.37 7.83 -1.60
C GLY A 336 -8.66 7.04 -2.87
N VAL A 337 -7.69 6.89 -3.78
CA VAL A 337 -7.87 6.14 -5.03
C VAL A 337 -7.05 4.85 -4.98
N LEU A 338 -7.74 3.72 -5.17
CA LEU A 338 -7.15 2.41 -5.41
C LEU A 338 -6.99 2.22 -6.92
N TRP A 339 -5.84 1.74 -7.38
CA TRP A 339 -5.64 1.41 -8.79
C TRP A 339 -4.84 0.12 -8.98
N TRP A 340 -5.04 -0.51 -10.12
CA TRP A 340 -4.34 -1.74 -10.50
C TRP A 340 -4.17 -1.78 -12.01
N ALA A 341 -3.21 -2.58 -12.46
CA ALA A 341 -3.04 -2.90 -13.87
C ALA A 341 -3.70 -4.24 -14.20
N THR A 342 -4.27 -4.34 -15.40
CA THR A 342 -4.48 -5.60 -16.11
C THR A 342 -3.56 -5.65 -17.32
N ASN A 343 -3.11 -6.86 -17.68
CA ASN A 343 -2.13 -7.12 -18.75
C ASN A 343 -0.72 -6.57 -18.47
N ALA A 344 0.27 -7.03 -19.25
CA ALA A 344 1.65 -6.58 -19.18
C ALA A 344 2.11 -5.94 -20.51
N GLY A 345 3.17 -5.12 -20.43
CA GLY A 345 3.83 -4.54 -21.60
C GLY A 345 3.04 -3.40 -22.25
N THR A 346 2.94 -3.42 -23.59
CA THR A 346 2.34 -2.34 -24.38
C THR A 346 0.82 -2.27 -24.32
N ASN A 347 0.16 -3.31 -23.78
CA ASN A 347 -1.29 -3.40 -23.65
C ASN A 347 -1.78 -3.24 -22.20
N THR A 348 -0.94 -2.70 -21.31
CA THR A 348 -1.32 -2.43 -19.93
C THR A 348 -2.49 -1.45 -19.89
N THR A 349 -3.55 -1.83 -19.19
CA THR A 349 -4.67 -0.95 -18.85
C THR A 349 -4.67 -0.75 -17.35
N TRP A 350 -4.70 0.50 -16.90
CA TRP A 350 -4.83 0.85 -15.50
C TRP A 350 -6.31 1.02 -15.18
N HIS A 351 -6.76 0.43 -14.10
CA HIS A 351 -8.12 0.59 -13.58
C HIS A 351 -8.06 1.29 -12.25
N THR A 352 -9.12 2.02 -11.91
CA THR A 352 -9.21 2.81 -10.69
C THR A 352 -10.54 2.60 -10.02
N LEU A 353 -10.54 2.74 -8.70
CA LEU A 353 -11.70 2.80 -7.83
C LEU A 353 -11.47 3.93 -6.82
N ASP A 354 -12.28 4.98 -6.89
CA ASP A 354 -12.21 6.11 -5.96
C ASP A 354 -13.01 5.81 -4.68
N LEU A 355 -12.33 5.33 -3.65
CA LEU A 355 -12.92 4.94 -2.37
C LEU A 355 -13.54 6.12 -1.60
N ARG A 356 -13.24 7.37 -1.99
CA ARG A 356 -13.87 8.57 -1.39
C ARG A 356 -15.33 8.75 -1.83
N THR A 357 -15.76 8.00 -2.85
CA THR A 357 -17.11 8.09 -3.44
C THR A 357 -18.05 6.99 -2.95
N VAL A 358 -17.61 6.22 -1.95
CA VAL A 358 -18.30 5.09 -1.31
C VAL A 358 -18.91 5.49 0.04
#